data_AF-A0A6B3MDP1-F1
#
_entry.id   AF-A0A6B3MDP1-F1
#
_cell.length_a   1.000
_cell.length_b   1.000
_cell.length_c   1.000
_cell.angle_alpha   90.00
_cell.angle_beta   90.00
_cell.angle_gamma   90.00
#
_symmetry.space_group_name_H-M   'P 1'
#
loop_
_entity.id
_entity.type
_entity.pdbx_description
1 polymer ?
#
loop_
_entity_poly.entity_id
_entity_poly.type
_entity_poly.pdbx_seq_one_letter_code
_entity_poly.pdbx_strand_id
1 'polypeptide(L)'
;MELDVPLGKDETVSSEYKFSYSLLLFFLNSNFWLTNKRLIVNAPNIFWVIPTGNDTVTYPLKQIQSVKTKTNFKFGYLFLGVVFLFIGFSSMRFGAGLLPLLLGITSIIAAFQTVIAVMSGGSIVIYSYLPWEAANAKKMINELNRLIADI
;
A
#
# COMPACT_ATOMS: atom_id res chain seq x y z
N MET A 1 3.84 16.38 6.29
CA MET A 1 4.90 15.37 6.14
C MET A 1 6.11 16.11 5.63
N GLU A 2 7.32 15.82 6.10
CA GLU A 2 8.49 16.50 5.53
C GLU A 2 8.98 15.71 4.31
N LEU A 3 9.07 16.40 3.18
CA LEU A 3 9.67 15.86 1.96
C LEU A 3 11.19 16.03 2.08
N ASP A 4 11.90 14.92 2.24
CA ASP A 4 13.38 14.89 2.34
C ASP A 4 14.08 14.98 0.97
N VAL A 5 13.31 14.94 -0.12
CA VAL A 5 13.85 15.00 -1.48
C VAL A 5 13.92 16.45 -1.95
N PRO A 6 15.09 16.96 -2.38
CA PRO A 6 15.21 18.33 -2.86
C PRO A 6 14.39 18.55 -4.13
N LEU A 7 13.65 19.66 -4.16
CA LEU A 7 12.85 20.10 -5.30
C LEU A 7 13.71 20.84 -6.33
N GLY A 8 13.39 20.69 -7.61
CA GLY A 8 13.96 21.52 -8.67
C GLY A 8 13.56 23.00 -8.52
N LYS A 9 14.31 23.91 -9.15
CA LYS A 9 14.11 25.37 -9.04
C LYS A 9 12.68 25.84 -9.37
N ASP A 10 12.02 25.19 -10.33
CA ASP A 10 10.63 25.47 -10.74
C ASP A 10 9.66 24.33 -10.35
N GLU A 11 10.02 23.55 -9.33
CA GLU A 11 9.23 22.42 -8.88
C GLU A 11 8.51 22.77 -7.58
N THR A 12 7.18 22.61 -7.59
CA THR A 12 6.34 22.88 -6.42
C THR A 12 5.51 21.65 -6.08
N VAL A 13 5.27 21.44 -4.79
CA VAL A 13 4.36 20.40 -4.31
C VAL A 13 2.93 20.90 -4.49
N SER A 14 2.16 20.21 -5.32
CA SER A 14 0.74 20.49 -5.56
C SER A 14 -0.11 19.95 -4.42
N SER A 15 0.11 18.67 -4.07
CA SER A 15 -0.67 17.97 -3.05
C SER A 15 0.12 16.87 -2.36
N GLU A 16 -0.24 16.61 -1.10
CA GLU A 16 0.31 15.53 -0.29
C GLU A 16 -0.80 14.57 0.12
N TYR A 17 -0.53 13.27 0.03
CA TYR A 17 -1.42 12.22 0.45
C TYR A 17 -0.69 11.23 1.36
N LYS A 18 -1.40 10.77 2.39
CA LYS A 18 -0.90 9.79 3.35
C LYS A 18 -1.87 8.62 3.38
N PHE A 19 -1.33 7.42 3.28
CA PHE A 19 -2.10 6.19 3.33
C PHE A 19 -1.48 5.21 4.31
N SER A 20 -2.31 4.53 5.08
CA SER A 20 -1.87 3.51 6.02
C SER A 20 -1.58 2.21 5.27
N TYR A 21 -0.44 1.57 5.52
CA TYR A 21 0.03 0.47 4.65
C TYR A 21 -0.89 -0.76 4.66
N SER A 22 -1.29 -1.23 5.84
CA SER A 22 -2.17 -2.39 5.99
C SER A 22 -2.89 -2.38 7.33
N LEU A 23 -3.86 -3.29 7.50
CA LEU A 23 -4.65 -3.40 8.74
C LEU A 23 -3.78 -3.81 9.94
N LEU A 24 -2.78 -4.65 9.69
CA LEU A 24 -1.86 -5.15 10.72
C LEU A 24 -0.76 -4.12 11.06
N LEU A 25 -0.29 -3.39 10.04
CA LEU A 25 0.79 -2.42 10.15
C LEU A 25 0.26 -1.01 9.92
N PHE A 26 -0.89 -0.69 10.51
CA PHE A 26 -1.58 0.59 10.30
C PHE A 26 -0.76 1.80 10.78
N PHE A 27 0.21 1.58 11.67
CA PHE A 27 1.14 2.60 12.12
C PHE A 27 2.18 2.98 11.05
N LEU A 28 2.41 2.11 10.05
CA LEU A 28 3.25 2.41 8.90
C LEU A 28 2.42 3.13 7.83
N ASN A 29 3.03 4.17 7.25
CA ASN A 29 2.34 5.03 6.31
C ASN A 29 3.15 5.17 5.01
N SER A 30 2.45 5.07 3.89
CA SER A 30 2.93 5.42 2.57
C SER A 30 2.57 6.89 2.29
N ASN A 31 3.57 7.70 2.06
CA ASN A 31 3.44 9.13 1.80
C ASN A 31 3.64 9.39 0.30
N PHE A 32 2.76 10.18 -0.30
CA PHE A 32 2.76 10.52 -1.71
C PHE A 32 2.78 12.04 -1.84
N TRP A 33 3.75 12.55 -2.59
CA TRP A 33 3.84 13.96 -2.94
C TRP A 33 3.68 14.09 -4.45
N LEU A 34 2.64 14.80 -4.85
CA LEU A 34 2.38 15.15 -6.24
C LEU A 34 3.00 16.52 -6.49
N THR A 35 3.98 16.58 -7.36
CA THR A 35 4.56 17.84 -7.83
C THR A 35 4.11 18.12 -9.25
N ASN A 36 4.42 19.31 -9.77
CA ASN A 36 4.20 19.65 -11.18
C ASN A 36 5.09 18.86 -12.17
N LYS A 37 6.11 18.10 -11.71
CA LYS A 37 7.06 17.39 -12.60
C LYS A 37 7.14 15.88 -12.34
N ARG A 38 6.91 15.45 -11.12
CA ARG A 38 7.07 14.05 -10.68
C ARG A 38 6.13 13.68 -9.54
N LEU A 39 5.83 12.40 -9.44
CA LEU A 39 5.25 11.77 -8.26
C LEU A 39 6.38 11.22 -7.39
N ILE A 40 6.45 11.66 -6.14
CA ILE A 40 7.39 11.11 -5.15
C ILE A 40 6.58 10.24 -4.19
N VAL A 41 7.03 9.02 -3.96
CA VAL A 41 6.39 8.07 -3.07
C VAL A 41 7.42 7.58 -2.06
N ASN A 42 7.13 7.73 -0.77
CA ASN A 42 7.88 7.10 0.30
C ASN A 42 6.96 6.03 0.90
N ALA A 43 7.28 4.76 0.66
CA ALA A 43 6.49 3.64 1.13
C ALA A 43 7.33 2.78 2.09
N PRO A 44 6.72 2.19 3.13
CA PRO A 44 7.42 1.26 4.00
C PRO A 44 7.80 -0.01 3.23
N ASN A 45 9.03 -0.46 3.42
CA ASN A 45 9.51 -1.76 2.98
C ASN A 45 9.34 -2.77 4.12
N ILE A 46 8.79 -3.94 3.82
CA ILE A 46 8.40 -4.94 4.81
C ILE A 46 8.88 -6.31 4.36
N PHE A 47 9.60 -6.99 5.24
CA PHE A 47 9.89 -8.40 5.11
C PHE A 47 8.90 -9.20 5.96
N TRP A 48 7.90 -9.78 5.29
CA TRP A 48 6.78 -10.54 5.87
C TRP A 48 5.86 -9.72 6.80
N VAL A 49 6.26 -9.49 8.05
CA VAL A 49 5.50 -8.67 9.04
C VAL A 49 6.42 -7.66 9.73
N ILE A 50 7.71 -7.70 9.44
CA ILE A 50 8.72 -6.85 10.09
C ILE A 50 9.02 -5.67 9.16
N PRO A 51 8.82 -4.41 9.60
CA PRO A 51 9.27 -3.25 8.84
C PRO A 51 10.80 -3.26 8.76
N THR A 52 11.33 -3.25 7.54
CA THR A 52 12.77 -3.20 7.28
C THR A 52 13.26 -1.78 6.99
N GLY A 53 12.35 -0.83 6.76
CA GLY A 53 12.64 0.57 6.52
C GLY A 53 11.61 1.19 5.58
N ASN A 54 12.04 2.21 4.84
CA ASN A 54 11.22 2.93 3.88
C ASN A 54 11.98 3.07 2.56
N ASP A 55 11.29 2.85 1.44
CA ASP A 55 11.80 3.05 0.10
C ASP A 55 11.16 4.31 -0.50
N THR A 56 12.00 5.25 -0.93
CA THR A 56 11.55 6.46 -1.63
C THR A 56 11.78 6.30 -3.13
N VAL A 57 10.70 6.34 -3.90
CA VAL A 57 10.71 6.19 -5.35
C VAL A 57 10.13 7.44 -6.00
N THR A 58 10.78 7.90 -7.07
CA THR A 58 10.39 9.10 -7.80
C THR A 58 10.04 8.75 -9.24
N TYR A 59 8.83 9.10 -9.67
CA TYR A 59 8.33 8.85 -11.02
C TYR A 59 8.12 10.18 -11.75
N PRO A 60 8.91 10.50 -12.79
CA PRO A 60 8.63 11.64 -13.64
C PRO A 60 7.23 11.49 -14.25
N LEU A 61 6.41 12.54 -14.22
CA LEU A 61 5.02 12.45 -14.70
C LEU A 61 4.94 12.00 -16.16
N LYS A 62 5.89 12.44 -16.99
CA LYS A 62 6.04 12.02 -18.40
C LYS A 62 6.26 10.52 -18.61
N GLN A 63 6.75 9.81 -17.58
CA GLN A 63 7.00 8.38 -17.65
C GLN A 63 5.87 7.55 -17.04
N ILE A 64 4.88 8.18 -16.41
CA ILE A 64 3.72 7.49 -15.83
C ILE A 64 2.74 7.21 -16.96
N GLN A 65 2.56 5.93 -17.28
CA GLN A 65 1.67 5.50 -18.36
C GLN A 65 0.23 5.32 -17.86
N SER A 66 0.08 4.80 -16.64
CA SER A 66 -1.23 4.68 -16.01
C SER A 66 -1.12 4.57 -14.50
N VAL A 67 -2.16 5.04 -13.82
CA VAL A 67 -2.31 4.91 -12.37
C VAL A 67 -3.71 4.37 -12.10
N LYS A 68 -3.78 3.28 -11.35
CA LYS A 68 -5.04 2.58 -11.08
C LYS A 68 -5.11 2.17 -9.62
N THR A 69 -6.31 2.17 -9.06
CA THR A 69 -6.59 1.48 -7.82
C THR A 69 -7.23 0.13 -8.12
N LYS A 70 -6.83 -0.91 -7.38
CA LYS A 70 -7.46 -2.22 -7.45
C LYS A 70 -7.57 -2.83 -6.04
N THR A 71 -8.64 -3.56 -5.81
CA THR A 71 -8.76 -4.45 -4.66
C THR A 71 -8.32 -5.84 -5.09
N ASN A 72 -7.17 -6.30 -4.60
CA ASN A 72 -6.74 -7.68 -4.82
C ASN A 72 -7.24 -8.55 -3.68
N PHE A 73 -7.80 -9.69 -4.05
CA PHE A 73 -8.15 -10.74 -3.11
C PHE A 73 -7.15 -11.88 -3.22
N LYS A 74 -6.34 -12.08 -2.17
CA LYS A 74 -5.33 -13.14 -2.14
C LYS A 74 -5.94 -14.41 -1.57
N PHE A 75 -6.53 -15.23 -2.44
CA PHE A 75 -7.19 -16.49 -2.05
C PHE A 75 -6.29 -17.42 -1.23
N GLY A 76 -4.99 -17.49 -1.52
CA GLY A 76 -4.04 -18.30 -0.75
C GLY A 76 -3.95 -17.91 0.74
N TYR A 77 -3.99 -16.62 1.06
CA TYR A 77 -4.00 -16.15 2.45
C TYR A 77 -5.32 -16.44 3.15
N LEU A 78 -6.45 -16.34 2.43
CA LEU A 78 -7.75 -16.76 2.97
C LEU A 78 -7.73 -18.25 3.31
N PHE A 79 -7.31 -19.09 2.36
CA PHE A 79 -7.28 -20.54 2.53
C PHE A 79 -6.40 -20.95 3.71
N LEU A 80 -5.16 -20.43 3.78
CA LEU A 80 -4.27 -20.66 4.91
C LEU A 80 -4.90 -20.21 6.23
N GLY A 81 -5.55 -19.05 6.23
CA GLY A 81 -6.23 -18.53 7.41
C GLY A 81 -7.33 -19.45 7.92
N VAL A 82 -8.17 -19.97 7.03
CA VAL A 82 -9.22 -20.94 7.37
C VAL A 82 -8.63 -22.24 7.91
N VAL A 83 -7.57 -22.76 7.30
CA VAL A 83 -6.86 -23.96 7.80
C VAL A 83 -6.33 -23.75 9.21
N PHE A 84 -5.67 -22.62 9.47
CA PHE A 84 -5.17 -22.28 10.80
C PHE A 84 -6.27 -22.12 11.84
N LEU A 85 -7.44 -21.59 11.46
CA LEU A 85 -8.59 -21.52 12.35
C LEU A 85 -9.06 -22.93 12.77
N PHE A 86 -9.19 -23.87 11.83
CA PHE A 86 -9.58 -25.25 12.16
C PHE A 86 -8.57 -25.93 13.07
N ILE A 87 -7.27 -25.78 12.78
CA ILE A 87 -6.18 -26.30 13.63
C ILE A 87 -6.27 -25.70 15.03
N GLY A 88 -6.52 -24.40 15.14
CA GLY A 88 -6.61 -23.71 16.41
C GLY A 88 -7.79 -24.13 17.27
N PHE A 89 -8.98 -24.25 16.68
CA PHE A 89 -10.15 -24.77 17.40
C PHE A 89 -9.95 -26.23 17.83
N SER A 90 -9.36 -27.07 16.98
CA SER A 90 -9.06 -28.47 17.31
C SER A 90 -8.06 -28.59 18.46
N SER A 91 -7.05 -27.72 18.48
CA SER A 91 -5.95 -27.73 19.47
C SER A 91 -6.30 -27.03 20.78
N MET A 92 -7.48 -26.43 20.90
CA MET A 92 -7.91 -25.69 22.09
C MET A 92 -7.94 -26.55 23.35
N ARG A 93 -8.28 -27.84 23.20
CA ARG A 93 -8.30 -28.84 24.29
C ARG A 93 -6.93 -29.08 24.92
N PHE A 94 -5.86 -28.80 24.20
CA PHE A 94 -4.48 -29.02 24.63
C PHE A 94 -3.79 -27.72 25.09
N GLY A 95 -4.52 -26.61 25.21
CA GLY A 95 -3.97 -25.30 25.59
C GLY A 95 -3.13 -24.61 24.51
N ALA A 96 -2.94 -25.25 23.35
CA ALA A 96 -2.11 -24.74 22.25
C ALA A 96 -2.90 -24.05 21.12
N GLY A 97 -4.23 -23.94 21.24
CA GLY A 97 -5.10 -23.44 20.17
C GLY A 97 -4.98 -21.95 19.85
N LEU A 98 -4.50 -21.13 20.80
CA LEU A 98 -4.53 -19.67 20.66
C LEU A 98 -3.58 -19.14 19.57
N LEU A 99 -2.37 -19.69 19.48
CA LEU A 99 -1.38 -19.30 18.46
C LEU A 99 -1.89 -19.53 17.02
N PRO A 100 -2.32 -20.76 16.64
CA PRO A 100 -2.90 -20.99 15.32
C PRO A 100 -4.18 -20.18 15.07
N LEU A 101 -5.02 -19.91 16.07
CA LEU A 101 -6.16 -19.01 15.90
C LEU A 101 -5.71 -17.59 15.51
N LEU A 102 -4.71 -17.03 16.20
CA LEU A 102 -4.16 -15.71 15.87
C LEU A 102 -3.56 -15.66 14.45
N LEU A 103 -2.81 -16.70 14.06
CA LEU A 103 -2.27 -16.82 12.70
C LEU A 103 -3.40 -16.93 11.65
N GLY A 104 -4.48 -17.64 11.98
CA GLY A 104 -5.66 -17.76 11.14
C GLY A 104 -6.34 -16.42 10.88
N ILE A 105 -6.65 -15.70 11.97
CA ILE A 105 -7.29 -14.37 11.91
C ILE A 105 -6.43 -13.39 11.11
N THR A 106 -5.13 -13.30 11.42
CA THR A 106 -4.22 -12.38 10.73
C THR A 106 -4.06 -12.70 9.25
N SER A 107 -4.04 -13.98 8.86
CA SER A 107 -3.98 -14.41 7.46
C SER A 107 -5.25 -14.03 6.70
N ILE A 108 -6.44 -14.17 7.30
CA ILE A 108 -7.70 -13.76 6.68
C ILE A 108 -7.74 -12.25 6.47
N ILE A 109 -7.33 -11.47 7.46
CA ILE A 109 -7.22 -10.01 7.36
C ILE A 109 -6.26 -9.62 6.23
N ALA A 110 -5.13 -10.30 6.11
CA ALA A 110 -4.14 -10.05 5.07
C ALA A 110 -4.60 -10.45 3.65
N ALA A 111 -5.69 -11.23 3.52
CA ALA A 111 -6.22 -11.68 2.23
C ALA A 111 -6.88 -10.54 1.43
N PHE A 112 -7.44 -9.55 2.11
CA PHE A 112 -8.06 -8.38 1.49
C PHE A 112 -7.06 -7.23 1.42
N GLN A 113 -6.63 -6.86 0.21
CA GLN A 113 -5.67 -5.77 0.02
C GLN A 113 -6.15 -4.79 -1.04
N THR A 114 -6.27 -3.53 -0.65
CA THR A 114 -6.46 -2.41 -1.58
C THR A 114 -5.11 -1.82 -1.94
N VAL A 115 -4.87 -1.58 -3.24
CA VAL A 115 -3.58 -1.12 -3.72
C VAL A 115 -3.69 -0.04 -4.79
N ILE A 116 -2.73 0.88 -4.81
CA ILE A 116 -2.45 1.83 -5.88
C ILE A 116 -1.34 1.22 -6.74
N ALA A 117 -1.63 0.99 -8.01
CA ALA A 117 -0.66 0.52 -8.99
C ALA A 117 -0.23 1.68 -9.88
N VAL A 118 1.06 2.00 -9.84
CA VAL A 118 1.70 3.00 -10.70
C VAL A 118 2.48 2.26 -11.78
N MET A 119 2.12 2.47 -13.04
CA MET A 119 2.86 1.93 -14.18
C MET A 119 3.79 3.00 -14.74
N SER A 120 5.09 2.76 -14.69
CA SER A 120 6.10 3.67 -15.21
C SER A 120 7.21 2.90 -15.92
N GLY A 121 7.62 3.37 -17.11
CA GLY A 121 8.70 2.72 -17.87
C GLY A 121 8.49 1.23 -18.18
N GLY A 122 7.24 0.78 -18.28
CA GLY A 122 6.89 -0.64 -18.51
C GLY A 122 6.84 -1.52 -17.26
N SER A 123 7.21 -0.99 -16.08
CA SER A 123 7.15 -1.69 -14.80
C SER A 123 5.96 -1.22 -13.95
N ILE A 124 5.33 -2.15 -13.23
CA ILE A 124 4.21 -1.84 -12.32
C ILE A 124 4.71 -1.92 -10.88
N VAL A 125 4.63 -0.81 -10.16
CA VAL A 125 4.92 -0.75 -8.72
C VAL A 125 3.60 -0.61 -7.95
N ILE A 126 3.47 -1.37 -6.87
CA ILE A 126 2.22 -1.53 -6.12
C ILE A 126 2.40 -1.01 -4.70
N TYR A 127 1.52 -0.11 -4.28
CA TYR A 127 1.48 0.44 -2.93
C TYR A 127 0.17 0.09 -2.25
N SER A 128 0.24 -0.58 -1.11
CA SER A 128 -0.94 -0.95 -0.32
C SER A 128 -1.47 0.24 0.48
N TYR A 129 -2.79 0.27 0.64
CA TYR A 129 -3.49 1.25 1.49
C TYR A 129 -4.72 0.59 2.16
N LEU A 130 -5.35 1.25 3.13
CA LEU A 130 -6.52 0.69 3.82
C LEU A 130 -7.84 0.88 3.04
N PRO A 131 -8.78 -0.09 3.06
CA PRO A 131 -9.99 -0.01 2.24
C PRO A 131 -10.85 1.24 2.48
N TRP A 132 -10.88 1.78 3.69
CA TRP A 132 -11.63 3.00 4.01
C TRP A 132 -10.96 4.29 3.50
N GLU A 133 -9.67 4.25 3.17
CA GLU A 133 -8.96 5.37 2.53
C GLU A 133 -9.18 5.42 1.02
N ALA A 134 -10.02 4.52 0.46
CA ALA A 134 -10.27 4.43 -0.98
C ALA A 134 -10.80 5.72 -1.62
N ALA A 135 -11.55 6.54 -0.88
CA ALA A 135 -12.00 7.85 -1.37
C ALA A 135 -10.81 8.81 -1.60
N ASN A 136 -9.87 8.86 -0.65
CA ASN A 136 -8.67 9.67 -0.75
C ASN A 136 -7.73 9.15 -1.84
N ALA A 137 -7.60 7.83 -1.98
CA ALA A 137 -6.82 7.21 -3.05
C ALA A 137 -7.38 7.56 -4.43
N LYS A 138 -8.70 7.52 -4.62
CA LYS A 138 -9.35 7.95 -5.87
C LYS A 138 -9.12 9.44 -6.15
N LYS A 139 -9.19 10.29 -5.12
CA LYS A 139 -8.91 11.73 -5.25
C LYS A 139 -7.48 11.97 -5.75
N MET A 140 -6.50 11.31 -5.12
CA MET A 140 -5.09 11.38 -5.54
C MET A 140 -4.91 10.92 -6.99
N ILE A 141 -5.50 9.78 -7.37
CA ILE A 141 -5.39 9.25 -8.74
C ILE A 141 -5.97 10.22 -9.76
N ASN A 142 -7.14 10.82 -9.47
CA ASN A 142 -7.76 11.79 -10.36
C ASN A 142 -6.92 13.05 -10.52
N GLU A 143 -6.34 13.56 -9.42
CA GLU A 143 -5.43 14.70 -9.46
C GLU A 143 -4.15 14.40 -10.24
N LEU A 144 -3.56 13.22 -10.02
CA LEU A 144 -2.39 12.77 -10.75
C LEU A 144 -2.68 12.62 -12.25
N ASN A 145 -3.84 12.07 -12.62
CA ASN A 145 -4.25 11.98 -14.03
C ASN A 145 -4.45 13.35 -14.66
N ARG A 146 -4.97 14.34 -13.90
CA ARG A 146 -5.06 15.73 -14.38
C ARG A 146 -3.67 16.32 -14.61
N LEU A 147 -2.76 16.16 -13.65
CA LEU A 147 -1.38 16.64 -13.79
C LEU A 147 -0.65 15.98 -14.97
N ILE A 148 -0.89 14.70 -15.24
CA ILE A 148 -0.31 14.01 -16.42
C ILE A 148 -0.89 14.58 -17.73
N ALA A 149 -2.18 14.94 -17.75
CA ALA A 149 -2.83 15.48 -18.94
C ALA A 149 -2.40 16.92 -19.28
N ASP A 150 -1.94 17.69 -18.28
CA ASP A 150 -1.55 19.10 -18.44
C ASP A 150 -0.08 19.29 -18.90
N ILE A 151 0.68 18.20 -19.17
CA ILE A 151 2.12 18.21 -19.53
C ILE A 151 2.33 17.94 -21.02
#